data_AF-K3WM82-F1
#
_entry.id   AF-K3WM82-F1
#
_cell.length_a   1.000
_cell.length_b   1.000
_cell.length_c   1.000
_cell.angle_alpha   90.00
_cell.angle_beta   90.00
_cell.angle_gamma   90.00
#
_symmetry.space_group_name_H-M   'P 1'
#
loop_
_entity.id
_entity.type
_entity.pdbx_description
1 polymer ?
#
loop_
_entity_poly.entity_id
_entity_poly.type
_entity_poly.pdbx_seq_one_letter_code
_entity_poly.pdbx_strand_id
1 'polypeptide(L)'
;MEHVLPQIKRELQSKYSHMMVQWYEAVNWTEPLVIGALCLHALLFLAVFLSRKRLVPQFALFAVIILMVLVTEPLNKWARANWRSFATQNYFDPRGVFIGIFYAGPLLAAGFFQLLLSMKSMINMIILVKRAEFQQRHKQQQQQNSSKPKNE
;
A
#
# COMPACT_ATOMS: atom_id res chain seq x y z
N MET A 1 -7.41 34.53 17.40
CA MET A 1 -7.42 33.17 16.81
C MET A 1 -6.80 32.09 17.70
N GLU A 2 -6.16 32.44 18.83
CA GLU A 2 -5.46 31.44 19.68
C GLU A 2 -6.38 30.65 20.64
N HIS A 3 -7.56 31.17 21.01
CA HIS A 3 -8.50 30.45 21.89
C HIS A 3 -9.49 29.52 21.16
N VAL A 4 -9.70 29.72 19.86
CA VAL A 4 -10.65 28.93 19.05
C VAL A 4 -10.07 27.57 18.66
N LEU A 5 -8.77 27.52 18.31
CA LEU A 5 -8.08 26.27 17.97
C LEU A 5 -8.14 25.19 19.07
N PRO A 6 -7.86 25.49 20.37
CA PRO A 6 -7.95 24.48 21.43
C PRO A 6 -9.38 24.10 21.80
N GLN A 7 -10.38 24.93 21.50
CA GLN A 7 -11.79 24.58 21.65
C GLN A 7 -12.23 23.62 20.55
N ILE A 8 -11.97 23.97 19.29
CA ILE A 8 -12.24 23.13 18.12
C ILE A 8 -11.54 21.77 18.27
N LYS A 9 -10.26 21.76 18.66
CA LYS A 9 -9.53 20.52 18.92
C LYS A 9 -10.21 19.66 20.00
N ARG A 10 -10.64 20.25 21.13
CA ARG A 10 -11.32 19.51 22.21
C ARG A 10 -12.67 18.97 21.78
N GLU A 11 -13.46 19.76 21.05
CA GLU A 11 -14.76 19.34 20.55
C GLU A 11 -14.64 18.22 19.52
N LEU A 12 -13.71 18.34 18.56
CA LEU A 12 -13.42 17.26 17.62
C LEU A 12 -12.92 16.03 18.36
N GLN A 13 -11.94 16.19 19.25
CA GLN A 13 -11.37 15.07 19.98
C GLN A 13 -12.44 14.33 20.78
N SER A 14 -13.31 15.04 21.50
CA SER A 14 -14.42 14.43 22.24
C SER A 14 -15.42 13.73 21.31
N LYS A 15 -15.86 14.42 20.25
CA LYS A 15 -16.90 13.89 19.35
C LYS A 15 -16.42 12.65 18.59
N TYR A 16 -15.18 12.66 18.09
CA TYR A 16 -14.62 11.55 17.34
C TYR A 16 -14.10 10.43 18.25
N SER A 17 -13.52 10.73 19.42
CA SER A 17 -13.03 9.67 20.32
C SER A 17 -14.17 8.75 20.75
N HIS A 18 -15.31 9.33 21.16
CA HIS A 18 -16.45 8.54 21.59
C HIS A 18 -17.05 7.70 20.46
N MET A 19 -17.19 8.26 19.25
CA MET A 19 -17.70 7.51 18.09
C MET A 19 -16.76 6.36 17.68
N MET A 20 -15.45 6.59 17.69
CA MET A 20 -14.47 5.57 17.30
C MET A 20 -14.41 4.43 18.32
N VAL A 21 -14.47 4.74 19.62
CA VAL A 21 -14.49 3.72 20.68
C VAL A 21 -15.77 2.88 20.61
N GLN A 22 -16.93 3.52 20.47
CA GLN A 22 -18.21 2.80 20.33
C GLN A 22 -18.23 1.89 19.09
N TRP A 23 -17.68 2.36 17.96
CA TRP A 23 -17.57 1.54 16.77
C TRP A 23 -16.61 0.36 16.96
N TYR A 24 -15.46 0.60 17.59
CA TYR A 24 -14.47 -0.44 17.89
C TYR A 24 -15.04 -1.55 18.78
N GLU A 25 -15.82 -1.18 19.81
CA GLU A 25 -16.50 -2.11 20.71
C GLU A 25 -17.63 -2.88 20.01
N ALA A 26 -18.33 -2.25 19.06
CA ALA A 26 -19.36 -2.91 18.27
C ALA A 26 -18.80 -3.93 17.26
N VAL A 27 -17.51 -3.80 16.90
CA VAL A 27 -16.82 -4.77 16.06
C VAL A 27 -16.38 -5.96 16.91
N ASN A 28 -16.88 -7.14 16.57
CA ASN A 28 -16.41 -8.37 17.19
C ASN A 28 -15.11 -8.83 16.52
N TRP A 29 -14.00 -8.66 17.23
CA TRP A 29 -12.64 -9.00 16.76
C TRP A 29 -12.39 -10.50 16.64
N THR A 30 -13.26 -11.32 17.23
CA THR A 30 -13.20 -12.79 17.13
C THR A 30 -13.98 -13.35 15.95
N GLU A 31 -14.68 -12.49 15.18
CA GLU A 31 -15.41 -12.92 14.00
C GLU A 31 -14.48 -13.59 12.98
N PRO A 32 -14.86 -14.75 12.43
CA PRO A 32 -14.10 -15.41 11.37
C PRO A 32 -13.83 -14.50 10.17
N LEU A 33 -14.77 -13.62 9.82
CA LEU A 33 -14.62 -12.61 8.77
C LEU A 33 -13.46 -11.65 9.04
N VAL A 34 -13.39 -11.10 10.25
CA VAL A 34 -12.37 -10.10 10.63
C VAL A 34 -11.01 -10.76 10.71
N ILE A 35 -10.92 -11.94 11.34
CA ILE A 35 -9.68 -12.71 11.42
C ILE A 35 -9.20 -13.09 10.02
N GLY A 36 -10.09 -13.58 9.16
CA GLY A 36 -9.78 -13.93 7.77
C GLY A 36 -9.25 -12.74 6.99
N ALA A 37 -9.85 -11.55 7.14
CA ALA A 37 -9.36 -10.32 6.52
C ALA A 37 -7.97 -9.92 7.03
N LEU A 38 -7.72 -9.98 8.34
CA LEU A 38 -6.41 -9.68 8.92
C LEU A 38 -5.33 -10.67 8.44
N CYS A 39 -5.64 -11.96 8.38
CA CYS A 39 -4.74 -12.99 7.86
C CYS A 39 -4.44 -12.77 6.36
N LEU A 40 -5.46 -12.47 5.55
CA LEU A 40 -5.29 -12.14 4.14
C LEU A 40 -4.31 -10.96 3.96
N HIS A 41 -4.48 -9.91 4.76
CA HIS A 41 -3.61 -8.73 4.68
C HIS A 41 -2.20 -9.04 5.16
N ALA A 42 -2.03 -9.80 6.24
CA ALA A 42 -0.72 -10.25 6.68
C ALA A 42 0.02 -11.03 5.58
N LEU A 43 -0.68 -11.94 4.88
CA LEU A 43 -0.15 -12.67 3.74
C LEU A 43 0.18 -11.75 2.57
N LEU A 44 -0.67 -10.77 2.27
CA LEU A 44 -0.42 -9.77 1.23
C LEU A 44 0.84 -8.94 1.54
N PHE A 45 0.95 -8.39 2.74
CA PHE A 45 2.14 -7.63 3.16
C PHE A 45 3.40 -8.50 3.14
N LEU A 46 3.30 -9.77 3.53
CA LEU A 46 4.41 -10.72 3.41
C LEU A 46 4.80 -10.94 1.94
N ALA A 47 3.83 -11.13 1.04
CA ALA A 47 4.09 -11.27 -0.39
C ALA A 47 4.73 -10.02 -1.02
N VAL A 48 4.26 -8.82 -0.65
CA VAL A 48 4.86 -7.53 -1.04
C VAL A 48 6.31 -7.44 -0.54
N PHE A 49 6.56 -7.85 0.71
CA PHE A 49 7.90 -7.82 1.28
C PHE A 49 8.85 -8.83 0.62
N LEU A 50 8.39 -10.06 0.35
CA LEU A 50 9.20 -11.10 -0.29
C LEU A 50 9.51 -10.76 -1.76
N SER A 51 8.56 -10.12 -2.46
CA SER A 51 8.73 -9.72 -3.86
C SER A 51 9.63 -8.50 -4.06
N ARG A 52 10.09 -7.82 -3.00
CA ARG A 52 10.85 -6.54 -3.04
C ARG A 52 12.09 -6.48 -3.95
N LYS A 53 12.64 -7.63 -4.34
CA LYS A 53 13.84 -7.73 -5.21
C LYS A 53 13.50 -8.04 -6.67
N ARG A 54 12.25 -8.37 -6.99
CA ARG A 54 11.82 -8.85 -8.31
C ARG A 54 10.72 -7.93 -8.85
N LEU A 55 11.00 -7.23 -9.96
CA LEU A 55 10.09 -6.24 -10.54
C LEU A 55 8.76 -6.84 -11.02
N VAL A 56 8.81 -7.93 -11.78
CA VAL A 56 7.61 -8.56 -12.36
C VAL A 56 6.54 -8.91 -11.31
N PRO A 57 6.85 -9.67 -10.23
CA PRO A 57 5.85 -9.98 -9.21
C PRO A 57 5.39 -8.74 -8.43
N GLN A 58 6.23 -7.70 -8.26
CA GLN A 58 5.76 -6.44 -7.67
C GLN A 58 4.70 -5.76 -8.54
N PHE A 59 4.91 -5.66 -9.85
CA PHE A 59 3.91 -5.11 -10.76
C PHE A 59 2.62 -5.92 -10.77
N ALA A 60 2.72 -7.26 -10.79
CA ALA A 60 1.55 -8.13 -10.72
C ALA A 60 0.77 -7.93 -9.40
N LEU A 61 1.47 -7.91 -8.25
CA LEU A 61 0.84 -7.65 -6.96
C LEU A 61 0.20 -6.25 -6.90
N PHE A 62 0.83 -5.24 -7.50
CA PHE A 62 0.27 -3.90 -7.56
C PHE A 62 -1.04 -3.85 -8.33
N ALA A 63 -1.09 -4.53 -9.49
CA ALA A 63 -2.30 -4.64 -10.29
C ALA A 63 -3.42 -5.37 -9.52
N VAL A 64 -3.08 -6.43 -8.79
CA VAL A 64 -4.03 -7.15 -7.93
C VAL A 64 -4.57 -6.25 -6.81
N ILE A 65 -3.71 -5.46 -6.15
CA ILE A 65 -4.15 -4.51 -5.11
C ILE A 65 -5.11 -3.48 -5.70
N ILE A 66 -4.80 -2.91 -6.86
CA ILE A 66 -5.69 -1.95 -7.55
C ILE A 66 -7.04 -2.60 -7.85
N LEU A 67 -7.04 -3.80 -8.43
CA LEU A 67 -8.28 -4.52 -8.74
C LEU A 67 -9.09 -4.77 -7.48
N MET A 68 -8.46 -5.20 -6.39
CA MET A 68 -9.13 -5.41 -5.10
C MET A 68 -9.74 -4.13 -4.55
N VAL A 69 -9.04 -3.00 -4.63
CA VAL A 69 -9.57 -1.69 -4.21
C VAL A 69 -10.78 -1.29 -5.08
N LEU A 70 -10.71 -1.49 -6.40
CA LEU A 70 -11.80 -1.16 -7.33
C LEU A 70 -13.08 -1.95 -7.04
N VAL A 71 -12.95 -3.23 -6.66
CA VAL A 71 -14.11 -4.06 -6.31
C VAL A 71 -14.65 -3.82 -4.90
N THR A 72 -14.09 -2.89 -4.12
CA THR A 72 -14.54 -2.63 -2.74
C THR A 72 -16.02 -2.28 -2.67
N GLU A 73 -16.50 -1.34 -3.50
CA GLU A 73 -17.90 -0.92 -3.46
C GLU A 73 -18.88 -2.04 -3.88
N PRO A 74 -18.70 -2.75 -5.01
CA PRO A 74 -19.59 -3.85 -5.36
C PRO A 74 -19.49 -5.00 -4.34
N LEU A 75 -18.31 -5.27 -3.79
CA LEU A 75 -18.14 -6.26 -2.73
C LEU A 75 -18.91 -5.86 -1.46
N ASN A 76 -18.91 -4.59 -1.07
CA ASN A 76 -19.68 -4.08 0.06
C ASN A 76 -21.19 -4.31 -0.14
N LYS A 77 -21.70 -3.99 -1.34
CA LYS A 77 -23.12 -4.16 -1.68
C LYS A 77 -23.52 -5.63 -1.62
N TRP A 78 -22.70 -6.51 -2.20
CA TRP A 78 -22.93 -7.95 -2.18
C TRP A 78 -22.86 -8.52 -0.75
N ALA A 79 -21.85 -8.12 0.02
CA ALA A 79 -21.65 -8.58 1.38
C ALA A 79 -22.79 -8.11 2.31
N ARG A 80 -23.33 -6.90 2.10
CA ARG A 80 -24.55 -6.43 2.80
C ARG A 80 -25.78 -7.28 2.51
N ALA A 81 -25.91 -7.86 1.31
CA ALA A 81 -27.03 -8.75 0.99
C ALA A 81 -26.84 -10.17 1.55
N ASN A 82 -25.58 -10.62 1.71
CA ASN A 82 -25.24 -12.02 2.00
C ASN A 82 -24.53 -12.25 3.35
N TRP A 83 -24.46 -11.24 4.22
CA TRP A 83 -23.67 -11.27 5.47
C TRP A 83 -23.92 -12.50 6.35
N ARG A 84 -25.15 -13.03 6.39
CA ARG A 84 -25.53 -14.19 7.21
C ARG A 84 -24.75 -15.46 6.89
N SER A 85 -24.14 -15.54 5.71
CA SER A 85 -23.36 -16.71 5.31
C SER A 85 -21.96 -16.76 5.93
N PHE A 86 -21.43 -15.64 6.44
CA PHE A 86 -20.04 -15.56 6.92
C PHE A 86 -19.82 -14.64 8.13
N ALA A 87 -20.85 -13.95 8.62
CA ALA A 87 -20.78 -13.08 9.78
C ALA A 87 -22.00 -13.26 10.68
N THR A 88 -21.81 -13.10 11.99
CA THR A 88 -22.91 -13.19 12.97
C THR A 88 -23.84 -11.96 12.94
N GLN A 89 -23.33 -10.82 12.46
CA GLN A 89 -24.09 -9.58 12.30
C GLN A 89 -23.72 -8.85 11.00
N ASN A 90 -24.58 -7.92 10.59
CA ASN A 90 -24.34 -7.14 9.37
C ASN A 90 -23.40 -5.97 9.64
N TYR A 91 -22.13 -6.15 9.29
CA TYR A 91 -21.11 -5.10 9.37
C TYR A 91 -21.12 -4.11 8.20
N PHE A 92 -21.81 -4.42 7.09
CA PHE A 92 -21.67 -3.70 5.82
C PHE A 92 -22.69 -2.58 5.69
N ASP A 93 -22.25 -1.34 5.88
CA ASP A 93 -23.09 -0.15 5.81
C ASP A 93 -23.08 0.52 4.42
N PRO A 94 -24.11 1.32 4.06
CA PRO A 94 -24.19 2.09 2.81
C PRO A 94 -22.98 2.97 2.52
N ARG A 95 -22.32 3.51 3.55
CA ARG A 95 -21.14 4.37 3.42
C ARG A 95 -19.85 3.54 3.29
N GLY A 96 -19.89 2.25 3.59
CA GLY A 96 -18.77 1.33 3.48
C GLY A 96 -17.68 1.58 4.51
N VAL A 97 -18.03 2.03 5.72
CA VAL A 97 -17.06 2.31 6.79
C VAL A 97 -16.31 1.04 7.18
N PHE A 98 -17.05 -0.06 7.39
CA PHE A 98 -16.42 -1.32 7.79
C PHE A 98 -15.46 -1.88 6.74
N ILE A 99 -15.92 -2.03 5.50
CA ILE A 99 -15.08 -2.52 4.40
C ILE A 99 -13.97 -1.53 4.05
N GLY A 100 -14.20 -0.24 4.28
CA GLY A 100 -13.18 0.80 4.16
C GLY A 100 -12.04 0.58 5.14
N ILE A 101 -12.34 0.29 6.41
CA ILE A 101 -11.33 0.09 7.46
C ILE A 101 -10.66 -1.29 7.36
N PHE A 102 -11.43 -2.35 7.14
CA PHE A 102 -10.92 -3.73 7.20
C PHE A 102 -10.46 -4.30 5.85
N TYR A 103 -10.78 -3.65 4.74
CA TYR A 103 -10.40 -4.14 3.41
C TYR A 103 -9.66 -3.06 2.61
N ALA A 104 -10.30 -1.95 2.25
CA ALA A 104 -9.69 -0.94 1.37
C ALA A 104 -8.51 -0.20 2.02
N GLY A 105 -8.61 0.17 3.29
CA GLY A 105 -7.58 0.92 4.02
C GLY A 105 -6.24 0.18 4.06
N PRO A 106 -6.19 -1.08 4.54
CA PRO A 106 -4.98 -1.88 4.51
C PRO A 106 -4.47 -2.16 3.09
N LEU A 107 -5.34 -2.35 2.10
CA LEU A 107 -4.95 -2.50 0.70
C LEU A 107 -4.25 -1.24 0.16
N LEU A 108 -4.80 -0.05 0.45
CA LEU A 108 -4.19 1.22 0.09
C LEU A 108 -2.84 1.41 0.80
N ALA A 109 -2.75 1.05 2.08
CA ALA A 109 -1.49 1.06 2.82
C ALA A 109 -0.45 0.11 2.22
N ALA A 110 -0.86 -1.11 1.82
CA ALA A 110 0.00 -2.06 1.14
C ALA A 110 0.48 -1.52 -0.22
N GLY A 111 -0.42 -0.93 -1.02
CA GLY A 111 -0.10 -0.28 -2.28
C GLY A 111 0.89 0.87 -2.10
N PHE A 112 0.67 1.72 -1.11
CA PHE A 112 1.58 2.82 -0.75
C PHE A 112 2.96 2.32 -0.33
N PHE A 113 3.02 1.31 0.55
CA PHE A 113 4.28 0.71 0.96
C PHE A 113 5.04 0.09 -0.22
N GLN A 114 4.32 -0.57 -1.13
CA GLN A 114 4.91 -1.12 -2.34
C GLN A 114 5.46 -0.03 -3.26
N LEU A 115 4.79 1.12 -3.39
CA LEU A 115 5.30 2.27 -4.14
C LEU A 115 6.61 2.78 -3.55
N LEU A 116 6.72 2.92 -2.22
CA LEU A 116 7.95 3.33 -1.54
C LEU A 116 9.12 2.36 -1.79
N LEU A 117 8.86 1.06 -1.68
CA LEU A 117 9.85 0.02 -1.97
C LEU A 117 10.31 0.05 -3.43
N SER A 118 9.37 0.19 -4.35
CA SER A 118 9.64 0.25 -5.79
C SER A 118 10.46 1.49 -6.14
N MET A 119 10.16 2.63 -5.54
CA MET A 119 10.90 3.88 -5.73
C MET A 119 12.36 3.73 -5.31
N LYS A 120 12.63 3.11 -4.15
CA LYS A 120 14.00 2.80 -3.71
C LYS A 120 14.73 1.87 -4.69
N SER A 121 14.04 0.86 -5.21
CA SER A 121 14.60 -0.08 -6.18
C SER A 121 14.95 0.60 -7.51
N MET A 122 14.06 1.46 -8.02
CA MET A 122 14.28 2.26 -9.23
C MET A 122 15.47 3.20 -9.10
N ILE A 123 15.60 3.92 -7.97
CA ILE A 123 16.75 4.81 -7.73
C ILE A 123 18.06 4.02 -7.77
N ASN A 124 18.13 2.86 -7.10
CA ASN A 124 19.32 2.02 -7.11
C ASN A 124 19.67 1.51 -8.51
N MET A 125 18.65 1.14 -9.30
CA MET A 125 18.84 0.68 -10.68
C MET A 125 19.36 1.80 -11.58
N ILE A 126 18.81 3.02 -11.47
CA ILE A 126 19.27 4.19 -12.22
C ILE A 126 20.73 4.52 -11.87
N ILE A 127 21.09 4.48 -10.59
CA ILE A 127 22.48 4.71 -10.15
C ILE A 127 23.41 3.66 -10.73
N LEU A 128 23.00 2.38 -10.72
CA LEU A 128 23.80 1.29 -11.28
C LEU A 128 24.01 1.47 -12.79
N VAL A 129 22.95 1.77 -13.54
CA VAL A 129 23.02 2.04 -14.98
C VAL A 129 23.91 3.24 -15.27
N LYS A 130 23.76 4.34 -14.54
CA LYS A 130 24.60 5.54 -14.71
C LYS A 130 26.07 5.27 -14.43
N ARG A 131 26.39 4.48 -13.40
CA ARG A 131 27.77 4.05 -13.12
C ARG A 131 28.33 3.18 -14.24
N ALA A 132 27.53 2.26 -14.78
CA ALA A 132 27.94 1.39 -15.89
C ALA A 132 28.19 2.20 -17.18
N GLU A 133 27.29 3.14 -17.51
CA GLU A 133 27.44 4.07 -18.65
C GLU A 133 28.74 4.89 -18.53
N PHE A 134 29.04 5.41 -17.34
CA PHE A 134 30.25 6.19 -17.09
C PHE A 134 31.52 5.35 -17.28
N GLN A 135 31.54 4.13 -16.73
CA GLN A 135 32.68 3.22 -16.91
C GLN A 135 32.91 2.84 -18.37
N GLN A 136 31.85 2.63 -19.16
CA GLN A 136 31.97 2.34 -20.58
C GLN A 136 32.56 3.52 -21.37
N ARG A 137 32.10 4.75 -21.09
CA ARG A 137 32.64 5.96 -21.72
C ARG A 137 34.12 6.17 -21.43
N HIS A 138 34.55 5.95 -20.19
CA HIS A 138 35.96 6.03 -19.82
C HIS A 138 36.83 5.01 -20.57
N LYS A 139 36.37 3.75 -20.67
CA LYS A 139 37.09 2.71 -21.42
C LYS A 139 37.21 3.05 -22.90
N GLN A 140 36.14 3.57 -23.52
CA GLN A 140 36.15 4.01 -24.91
C GLN A 140 37.13 5.17 -25.15
N GLN A 141 37.16 6.17 -24.26
CA GLN A 141 38.11 7.28 -24.35
C GLN A 141 39.57 6.83 -24.18
N GLN A 142 39.84 5.90 -23.26
CA GLN A 142 41.19 5.35 -23.05
C GLN A 142 41.68 4.54 -24.26
N GLN A 143 40.80 3.73 -24.87
CA GLN A 143 41.12 3.02 -26.11
C GLN A 143 41.39 4.00 -27.26
N GLN A 144 40.54 5.03 -27.42
CA GLN A 144 40.69 6.02 -28.48
C GLN A 144 41.98 6.85 -28.35
N ASN A 145 42.36 7.23 -27.12
CA ASN A 145 43.62 7.92 -26.85
C ASN A 145 44.85 7.02 -27.03
N SER A 146 44.74 5.72 -26.78
CA SER A 146 45.84 4.76 -27.00
C SER A 146 46.05 4.40 -28.47
N SER A 147 45.01 4.52 -29.30
CA SER A 147 45.06 4.26 -30.75
C SER A 147 45.45 5.45 -31.62
N LYS A 148 45.58 6.67 -31.06
CA LYS A 148 46.07 7.83 -31.82
C LYS A 148 47.59 7.70 -32.00
N PRO A 149 48.12 7.73 -33.24
CA PRO A 149 49.55 7.68 -33.47
C PRO A 149 50.21 8.92 -32.85
N LYS A 150 51.35 8.72 -32.17
CA LYS A 150 52.22 9.83 -31.77
C LYS A 150 52.77 10.44 -33.06
N ASN A 151 52.23 11.58 -33.46
CA ASN A 151 52.86 12.38 -34.49
C ASN A 151 54.13 12.98 -33.88
N GLU A 152 55.28 12.43 -34.27
CA GLU A 152 56.62 13.03 -34.13
C GLU A 152 56.81 14.20 -35.10
#